data_AF-A0AAD8UYH7-F1
#
_entry.id   AF-A0AAD8UYH7-F1
#
_cell.length_a   1.000
_cell.length_b   1.000
_cell.length_c   1.000
_cell.angle_alpha   90.00
_cell.angle_beta   90.00
_cell.angle_gamma   90.00
#
_symmetry.space_group_name_H-M   'P 1'
#
loop_
_entity.id
_entity.type
_entity.pdbx_description
1 polymer ?
#
loop_
_entity_poly.entity_id
_entity_poly.type
_entity_poly.pdbx_seq_one_letter_code
_entity_poly.pdbx_strand_id
1 'polypeptide(L)'
;MLNKHNFIEHDGSLSRRDMYFDPSNRFDKDTFDAFMNYFGDAAQINVTTISNAQSRHALEMSRINPNFTLPQSKILGATGESAFMLTVFGSAGTSVADKSFVDLFFRESQLSISDILNM
;
A
#
# COMPACT_ATOMS: atom_id res chain seq x y z
N MET A 1 2.29 -13.18 14.92
CA MET A 1 2.08 -11.93 15.69
C MET A 1 1.75 -10.74 14.81
N LEU A 2 2.35 -10.59 13.61
CA LEU A 2 2.06 -9.48 12.68
C LEU A 2 0.61 -9.46 12.15
N ASN A 3 0.06 -10.64 11.80
CA ASN A 3 -1.32 -10.77 11.27
C ASN A 3 -2.41 -10.66 12.35
N LYS A 4 -2.08 -10.25 13.58
CA LYS A 4 -3.11 -10.05 14.60
C LYS A 4 -3.79 -8.72 14.32
N HIS A 5 -5.05 -8.80 13.93
CA HIS A 5 -5.87 -7.62 13.66
C HIS A 5 -5.90 -6.64 14.82
N ASN A 6 -5.77 -5.37 14.49
CA ASN A 6 -5.67 -4.24 15.40
C ASN A 6 -4.44 -4.25 16.33
N PHE A 7 -3.43 -5.11 16.10
CA PHE A 7 -2.12 -4.99 16.76
C PHE A 7 -1.14 -4.17 15.91
N ILE A 8 -0.75 -4.67 14.73
CA ILE A 8 -0.03 -3.90 13.70
C ILE A 8 -0.91 -3.83 12.46
N GLU A 9 -1.41 -4.98 12.01
CA GLU A 9 -2.39 -5.09 10.92
C GLU A 9 -3.69 -4.32 11.24
N HIS A 10 -4.27 -3.72 10.20
CA HIS A 10 -5.45 -2.86 10.22
C HIS A 10 -6.21 -2.91 8.89
N ASP A 11 -7.47 -2.49 8.90
CA ASP A 11 -8.30 -2.34 7.69
C ASP A 11 -7.77 -1.22 6.78
N GLY A 12 -8.18 -1.23 5.52
CA GLY A 12 -7.74 -0.25 4.52
C GLY A 12 -6.30 -0.48 4.06
N SER A 13 -5.80 -1.71 4.22
CA SER A 13 -4.50 -2.14 3.69
C SER A 13 -4.41 -1.94 2.18
N LEU A 14 -3.23 -1.57 1.69
CA LEU A 14 -3.03 -1.19 0.28
C LEU A 14 -3.06 -2.37 -0.70
N SER A 15 -2.88 -3.60 -0.20
CA SER A 15 -2.67 -4.81 -1.02
C SER A 15 -3.18 -6.10 -0.36
N ARG A 16 -3.97 -5.96 0.70
CA ARG A 16 -4.59 -7.06 1.43
C ARG A 16 -6.03 -6.71 1.69
N ARG A 17 -6.91 -7.71 1.62
CA ARG A 17 -8.32 -7.53 1.99
C ARG A 17 -8.42 -7.35 3.50
N ASP A 18 -9.37 -6.52 3.94
CA ASP A 18 -9.72 -6.37 5.34
C ASP A 18 -10.08 -7.72 5.98
N MET A 19 -9.82 -7.86 7.28
CA MET A 19 -10.05 -9.10 8.04
C MET A 19 -11.49 -9.61 7.90
N TYR A 20 -12.46 -8.70 7.75
CA TYR A 20 -13.87 -9.04 7.52
C TYR A 20 -14.07 -9.95 6.29
N PHE A 21 -13.27 -9.77 5.23
CA PHE A 21 -13.37 -10.54 4.00
C PHE A 21 -12.37 -11.69 3.91
N ASP A 22 -11.13 -11.48 4.35
CA ASP A 22 -10.09 -12.52 4.34
C ASP A 22 -9.10 -12.35 5.51
N PRO A 23 -9.12 -13.23 6.52
CA PRO A 23 -8.19 -13.18 7.65
C PRO A 23 -6.80 -13.73 7.32
N SER A 24 -6.55 -14.22 6.11
CA SER A 24 -5.27 -14.84 5.74
C SER A 24 -4.10 -13.85 5.67
N ASN A 25 -4.41 -12.55 5.53
CA ASN A 25 -3.45 -11.46 5.31
C ASN A 25 -2.50 -11.71 4.12
N ARG A 26 -2.96 -12.48 3.12
CA ARG A 26 -2.21 -12.74 1.88
C ARG A 26 -2.37 -11.56 0.92
N PHE A 27 -1.39 -11.39 0.05
CA PHE A 27 -1.49 -10.44 -1.05
C PHE A 27 -2.77 -10.70 -1.85
N ASP A 28 -3.52 -9.63 -2.11
CA ASP A 28 -4.74 -9.63 -2.91
C ASP A 28 -4.53 -8.71 -4.11
N LYS A 29 -4.52 -9.31 -5.30
CA LYS A 29 -4.23 -8.61 -6.55
C LYS A 29 -5.23 -7.50 -6.83
N ASP A 30 -6.53 -7.76 -6.63
CA ASP A 30 -7.58 -6.81 -6.96
C ASP A 30 -7.55 -5.59 -6.04
N THR A 31 -7.29 -5.79 -4.74
CA THR A 31 -7.09 -4.71 -3.77
C THR A 31 -5.89 -3.86 -4.14
N PHE A 32 -4.76 -4.48 -4.50
CA PHE A 32 -3.56 -3.75 -4.90
C PHE A 32 -3.74 -3.01 -6.23
N ASP A 33 -4.38 -3.63 -7.21
CA ASP A 33 -4.69 -2.99 -8.49
C ASP A 33 -5.61 -1.77 -8.29
N ALA A 34 -6.62 -1.87 -7.42
CA ALA A 34 -7.48 -0.75 -7.07
C ALA A 34 -6.70 0.43 -6.47
N PHE A 35 -5.76 0.15 -5.57
CA PHE A 35 -4.86 1.17 -5.03
C PHE A 35 -3.95 1.77 -6.12
N MET A 36 -3.31 0.93 -6.93
CA MET A 36 -2.38 1.38 -7.97
C MET A 36 -3.07 2.17 -9.09
N ASN A 37 -4.37 1.96 -9.31
CA ASN A 37 -5.17 2.69 -10.28
C ASN A 37 -5.27 4.19 -9.95
N TYR A 38 -5.13 4.60 -8.68
CA TYR A 38 -5.13 6.02 -8.31
C TYR A 38 -3.95 6.81 -8.90
N PHE A 39 -2.88 6.14 -9.34
CA PHE A 39 -1.72 6.78 -9.95
C PHE A 39 -1.84 6.93 -11.48
N GLY A 40 -2.82 6.27 -12.13
CA GLY A 40 -2.98 6.31 -13.58
C GLY A 40 -1.68 5.98 -14.33
N ASP A 41 -1.37 6.74 -15.38
CA ASP A 41 -0.16 6.57 -16.19
C ASP A 41 1.11 7.22 -15.60
N ALA A 42 1.05 7.74 -14.37
CA ALA A 42 2.21 8.37 -13.75
C ALA A 42 3.34 7.34 -13.53
N ALA A 43 4.55 7.66 -13.98
CA ALA A 43 5.74 6.85 -13.70
C ALA A 43 6.24 6.99 -12.25
N GLN A 44 5.86 8.07 -11.57
CA GLN A 44 6.36 8.43 -10.26
C GLN A 44 5.24 8.65 -9.25
N ILE A 45 5.49 8.26 -8.01
CA ILE A 45 4.59 8.45 -6.87
C ILE A 45 5.27 9.43 -5.91
N ASN A 46 4.63 10.58 -5.64
CA ASN A 46 5.09 11.55 -4.66
C ASN A 46 4.17 11.59 -3.42
N VAL A 47 4.60 12.34 -2.39
CA VAL A 47 3.86 12.53 -1.12
C VAL A 47 2.39 12.89 -1.34
N THR A 48 2.09 13.84 -2.23
CA THR A 48 0.72 14.29 -2.48
C THR A 48 -0.11 13.20 -3.13
N THR A 49 0.42 12.53 -4.16
CA THR A 49 -0.30 11.47 -4.88
C THR A 49 -0.59 10.27 -3.98
N ILE A 50 0.38 9.82 -3.18
CA ILE A 50 0.22 8.64 -2.34
C ILE A 50 -0.73 8.89 -1.16
N SER A 51 -0.70 10.09 -0.58
CA SER A 51 -1.61 10.49 0.50
C SER A 51 -3.06 10.54 0.01
N ASN A 52 -3.27 11.06 -1.21
CA ASN A 52 -4.58 11.08 -1.85
C ASN A 52 -5.08 9.66 -2.19
N ALA A 53 -4.20 8.82 -2.75
CA ALA A 53 -4.51 7.43 -3.08
C ALA A 53 -4.90 6.63 -1.83
N GLN A 54 -4.09 6.70 -0.76
CA GLN A 54 -4.37 6.04 0.51
C GLN A 54 -5.71 6.46 1.11
N SER A 55 -5.99 7.77 1.13
CA SER A 55 -7.24 8.29 1.71
C SER A 55 -8.48 7.84 0.93
N ARG A 56 -8.40 7.84 -0.41
CA ARG A 56 -9.48 7.37 -1.29
C ARG A 56 -9.68 5.85 -1.18
N HIS A 57 -8.59 5.11 -1.11
CA HIS A 57 -8.60 3.65 -0.93
C HIS A 57 -9.28 3.26 0.39
N ALA A 58 -8.86 3.85 1.50
CA ALA A 58 -9.46 3.60 2.81
C ALA A 58 -10.95 3.97 2.83
N LEU A 59 -11.35 5.08 2.20
CA LEU A 59 -12.75 5.45 2.06
C LEU A 59 -13.54 4.39 1.26
N GLU A 60 -13.00 3.88 0.15
CA GLU A 60 -13.70 2.88 -0.65
C GLU A 60 -13.83 1.54 0.09
N MET A 61 -12.78 1.09 0.77
CA MET A 61 -12.83 -0.09 1.64
C MET A 61 -13.88 0.06 2.75
N SER A 62 -13.99 1.26 3.34
CA SER A 62 -14.99 1.55 4.38
C SER A 62 -16.44 1.50 3.89
N ARG A 63 -16.68 1.68 2.58
CA ARG A 63 -18.03 1.59 1.99
C ARG A 63 -18.52 0.17 1.83
N ILE A 64 -17.59 -0.79 1.71
CA ILE A 64 -17.94 -2.20 1.47
C ILE A 64 -17.80 -3.07 2.72
N ASN A 65 -16.92 -2.69 3.66
CA ASN A 65 -16.73 -3.41 4.93
C ASN A 65 -17.63 -2.82 6.03
N PRO A 66 -18.70 -3.51 6.47
CA PRO A 66 -19.60 -3.00 7.50
C PRO A 66 -18.94 -2.89 8.88
N ASN A 67 -17.78 -3.52 9.08
CA ASN A 67 -17.01 -3.51 10.31
C ASN A 67 -15.71 -2.68 10.20
N PHE A 68 -15.59 -1.85 9.15
CA PHE A 68 -14.37 -1.11 8.88
C PHE A 68 -13.85 -0.33 10.08
N THR A 69 -12.58 -0.52 10.41
CA THR A 69 -11.94 0.19 11.51
C THR A 69 -10.52 0.64 11.18
N LEU A 70 -10.31 1.95 11.24
CA LEU A 70 -8.99 2.58 11.17
C LEU A 70 -8.89 3.65 12.27
N PRO A 71 -8.70 3.24 13.54
CA PRO A 71 -8.68 4.19 14.65
C PRO A 71 -7.45 5.10 14.58
N GLN A 72 -7.49 6.24 15.26
CA GLN A 72 -6.40 7.23 15.26
C GLN A 72 -5.03 6.63 15.62
N SER A 73 -5.00 5.61 16.48
CA SER A 73 -3.78 4.89 16.86
C SER A 73 -3.13 4.11 15.72
N LYS A 74 -3.85 3.83 14.62
CA LYS A 74 -3.35 3.14 13.41
C LYS A 74 -2.97 4.08 12.28
N ILE A 75 -3.44 5.33 12.30
CA ILE A 75 -3.17 6.30 11.23
C ILE A 75 -1.67 6.50 11.01
N LEU A 76 -0.87 6.55 12.08
CA LEU A 76 0.59 6.67 11.95
C LEU A 76 1.22 5.44 11.29
N GLY A 77 0.73 4.23 11.59
CA GLY A 77 1.20 3.00 10.95
C GLY A 77 0.85 3.00 9.46
N ALA A 78 -0.43 3.21 9.15
CA ALA A 78 -0.92 3.26 7.77
C ALA A 78 -0.19 4.34 6.93
N THR A 79 -0.05 5.56 7.43
CA THR A 79 0.68 6.62 6.70
C THR A 79 2.19 6.34 6.63
N GLY A 80 2.75 5.70 7.66
CA GLY A 80 4.14 5.22 7.68
C GLY A 80 4.45 4.20 6.57
N GLU A 81 3.51 3.31 6.26
CA GLU A 81 3.65 2.38 5.12
C GLU A 81 3.78 3.11 3.78
N SER A 82 3.02 4.19 3.59
CA SER A 82 3.17 5.05 2.42
C SER A 82 4.53 5.76 2.38
N ALA A 83 5.01 6.23 3.54
CA ALA A 83 6.34 6.83 3.64
C ALA A 83 7.45 5.81 3.35
N PHE A 84 7.29 4.55 3.76
CA PHE A 84 8.23 3.48 3.42
C PHE A 84 8.29 3.25 1.92
N MET A 85 7.16 3.24 1.20
CA MET A 85 7.19 3.12 -0.26
C MET A 85 7.98 4.26 -0.92
N LEU A 86 7.73 5.51 -0.50
CA LEU A 86 8.46 6.67 -1.02
C LEU A 86 9.97 6.60 -0.74
N THR A 87 10.35 6.10 0.43
CA THR A 87 11.74 6.08 0.89
C THR A 87 12.53 4.91 0.31
N VAL A 88 11.92 3.72 0.25
CA VAL A 88 12.57 2.48 -0.19
C VAL A 88 12.67 2.43 -1.72
N PHE A 89 11.64 2.89 -2.43
CA PHE A 89 11.58 2.85 -3.89
C PHE A 89 11.86 4.19 -4.57
N GLY A 90 12.37 5.15 -3.79
CA GLY A 90 12.79 6.46 -4.28
C GLY A 90 14.30 6.63 -4.34
N SER A 91 14.74 7.77 -4.84
CA SER A 91 16.15 8.17 -4.78
C SER A 91 16.47 8.86 -3.46
N ALA A 92 17.69 8.68 -2.95
CA ALA A 92 18.14 9.31 -1.71
C ALA A 92 17.92 10.83 -1.73
N GLY A 93 17.30 11.37 -0.67
CA GLY A 93 16.98 12.79 -0.55
C GLY A 93 15.73 13.24 -1.32
N THR A 94 15.02 12.32 -1.99
CA THR A 94 13.74 12.60 -2.65
C THR A 94 12.59 11.90 -1.94
N SER A 95 11.39 12.49 -1.96
CA SER A 95 10.15 11.84 -1.50
C SER A 95 9.29 11.43 -2.69
N VAL A 96 9.94 10.81 -3.68
CA VAL A 96 9.37 10.38 -4.94
C VAL A 96 9.85 8.96 -5.23
N ALA A 97 8.92 8.01 -5.32
CA ALA A 97 9.18 6.62 -5.69
C ALA A 97 8.94 6.37 -7.17
N ASP A 98 9.69 5.42 -7.72
CA ASP A 98 9.37 4.82 -9.02
C ASP A 98 8.17 3.86 -8.85
N LYS A 99 7.10 4.11 -9.61
CA LYS A 99 5.87 3.30 -9.54
C LYS A 99 6.14 1.83 -9.90
N SER A 100 7.07 1.58 -10.80
CA SER A 100 7.37 0.24 -11.29
C SER A 100 8.04 -0.63 -10.22
N PHE A 101 8.92 -0.05 -9.39
CA PHE A 101 9.52 -0.75 -8.26
C PHE A 101 8.50 -1.06 -7.15
N VAL A 102 7.55 -0.14 -6.91
CA VAL A 102 6.43 -0.40 -6.01
C VAL A 102 5.59 -1.57 -6.53
N ASP A 103 5.20 -1.56 -7.80
CA ASP A 103 4.38 -2.62 -8.39
C ASP A 103 5.08 -3.99 -8.32
N LEU A 104 6.36 -4.04 -8.71
CA LEU A 104 7.17 -5.25 -8.69
C LEU A 104 7.30 -5.84 -7.28
N PHE A 105 7.65 -5.01 -6.29
CA PHE A 105 7.87 -5.49 -4.92
C PHE A 105 6.62 -6.17 -4.33
N PHE A 106 5.44 -5.58 -4.52
CA PHE A 106 4.21 -6.13 -3.94
C PHE A 106 3.76 -7.41 -4.66
N ARG A 107 3.96 -7.52 -5.97
CA ARG A 107 3.53 -8.69 -6.76
C ARG A 107 4.46 -9.89 -6.59
N GLU A 108 5.77 -9.67 -6.57
CA GLU A 108 6.76 -10.74 -6.52
C GLU A 108 7.24 -11.04 -5.10
N SER A 109 6.95 -10.14 -4.13
CA SER A 109 7.46 -10.19 -2.75
C SER A 109 9.00 -10.25 -2.65
N GLN A 110 9.71 -10.00 -3.75
CA GLN A 110 11.17 -9.99 -3.87
C GLN A 110 11.56 -8.96 -4.95
N LEU A 111 12.69 -8.30 -4.76
CA LEU A 111 13.35 -7.51 -5.78
C LEU A 111 14.73 -8.11 -6.00
N SER A 112 15.01 -8.64 -7.19
CA SER A 112 16.35 -9.10 -7.53
C SER A 112 17.17 -7.95 -8.14
N ILE A 113 18.49 -7.99 -7.97
CA ILE A 113 19.40 -7.03 -8.62
C ILE A 113 19.23 -7.07 -10.15
N SER A 114 18.95 -8.25 -10.72
CA SER A 114 18.66 -8.38 -12.15
C SER A 114 17.40 -7.64 -12.58
N ASP A 115 16.35 -7.59 -11.76
CA ASP A 115 15.12 -6.87 -12.12
C ASP A 115 15.38 -5.36 -12.15
N ILE A 116 16.17 -4.86 -11.20
CA ILE A 116 16.56 -3.44 -11.13
C ILE A 116 17.44 -3.03 -12.31
N LEU A 117 18.33 -3.91 -12.80
CA LEU A 117 19.27 -3.59 -13.87
C LEU A 117 18.68 -3.69 -15.29
N ASN A 118 17.52 -4.31 -15.45
CA ASN A 118 16.91 -4.58 -16.76
C ASN A 118 15.64 -3.76 -17.05
N MET A 119 15.29 -2.82 -16.16
CA MET A 119 14.20 -1.84 -16.33
C MET A 119 14.75 -0.48 -16.73
#